data_AF-A0A7S3PH17-F1
#
_entry.id   AF-A0A7S3PH17-F1
#
_cell.length_a   1.000
_cell.length_b   1.000
_cell.length_c   1.000
_cell.angle_alpha   90.00
_cell.angle_beta   90.00
_cell.angle_gamma   90.00
#
_symmetry.space_group_name_H-M   'P 1'
#
loop_
_entity.id
_entity.type
_entity.pdbx_description
1 polymer ?
#
loop_
_entity_poly.entity_id
_entity_poly.type
_entity_poly.pdbx_seq_one_letter_code
_entity_poly.pdbx_strand_id
1 'polypeptide(L)'
;KKMKFQVSLLFLLMQIILQGCNGMKSGEYVVGIGKRDITGPVSGVGFMGYGRAEQIGSGLLNRLYARAFSVEDAQGNSLMIVHTDLHSIPIQLREAILEGLAARDDGFRAEQIGSG
;
A
#
# COMPACT_ATOMS: atom_id res chain seq x y z
N LYS A 1 -34.49 -3.32 51.32
CA LYS A 1 -34.18 -2.32 50.25
C LYS A 1 -32.71 -1.88 50.27
N LYS A 2 -32.11 -1.50 51.42
CA LYS A 2 -30.69 -1.09 51.52
C LYS A 2 -29.67 -2.11 50.98
N MET A 3 -29.86 -3.40 51.27
CA MET A 3 -28.93 -4.46 50.83
C MET A 3 -28.93 -4.70 49.31
N LYS A 4 -30.06 -4.49 48.62
CA LYS A 4 -30.15 -4.62 47.15
C LYS A 4 -29.43 -3.47 46.43
N PHE A 5 -29.45 -2.26 47.01
CA PHE A 5 -28.76 -1.09 46.47
C PHE A 5 -27.24 -1.19 46.64
N GLN A 6 -26.79 -1.70 47.79
CA GLN A 6 -25.36 -1.85 48.07
C GLN A 6 -24.70 -2.93 47.19
N VAL A 7 -25.40 -4.05 46.93
CA VAL A 7 -24.93 -5.11 46.02
C VAL A 7 -24.91 -4.63 44.56
N SER A 8 -25.92 -3.85 44.15
CA SER A 8 -25.95 -3.24 42.81
C SER A 8 -24.81 -2.23 42.59
N LEU A 9 -24.45 -1.46 43.62
CA LEU A 9 -23.36 -0.48 43.56
C LEU A 9 -21.98 -1.18 43.50
N LEU A 10 -21.82 -2.29 44.22
CA LEU A 10 -20.60 -3.10 44.17
C LEU A 10 -20.44 -3.78 42.78
N PHE A 11 -21.53 -4.25 42.18
CA PHE A 11 -21.53 -4.78 40.81
C PHE A 11 -21.17 -3.70 39.78
N LEU A 12 -21.69 -2.48 39.92
CA LEU A 12 -21.37 -1.36 39.03
C LEU A 12 -19.90 -0.94 39.15
N LEU A 13 -19.36 -0.90 40.38
CA LEU A 13 -17.93 -0.64 40.62
C LEU A 13 -17.03 -1.74 40.04
N MET A 14 -17.46 -3.01 40.12
CA MET A 14 -16.73 -4.14 39.53
C MET A 14 -16.70 -4.07 37.99
N GLN A 15 -17.78 -3.61 37.35
CA GLN A 15 -17.84 -3.39 35.90
C GLN A 15 -16.90 -2.25 35.47
N ILE A 16 -16.80 -1.17 36.24
CA ILE A 16 -15.89 -0.04 35.96
C ILE A 16 -14.42 -0.48 36.07
N ILE A 17 -14.09 -1.32 37.06
CA ILE A 17 -12.74 -1.88 37.22
C ILE A 17 -12.39 -2.82 36.04
N LEU A 18 -13.36 -3.55 35.48
CA LEU A 18 -13.15 -4.41 34.31
C LEU A 18 -12.91 -3.65 33.00
N GLN A 19 -13.41 -2.41 32.86
CA GLN A 19 -13.19 -1.59 31.67
C GLN A 19 -11.81 -0.88 31.63
N GLY A 20 -11.04 -0.92 32.72
CA GLY A 20 -9.72 -0.28 32.83
C GLY A 20 -8.59 -0.98 32.09
N CYS A 21 -8.84 -2.14 31.48
CA CYS A 21 -7.84 -2.93 30.76
C CYS A 21 -8.16 -3.11 29.27
N ASN A 22 -8.81 -2.13 28.62
CA ASN A 22 -8.65 -1.98 27.18
C ASN A 22 -7.21 -1.52 26.92
N GLY A 23 -6.29 -2.47 27.06
CA GLY A 23 -4.87 -2.30 26.84
C GLY A 23 -4.67 -1.71 25.45
N MET A 24 -3.70 -0.82 25.34
CA MET A 24 -3.13 -0.37 24.09
C MET A 24 -3.21 -1.49 23.05
N LYS A 25 -4.00 -1.28 21.98
CA LYS A 25 -3.75 -2.00 20.74
C LYS A 25 -2.32 -1.63 20.37
N SER A 26 -1.36 -2.53 20.61
CA SER A 26 -0.06 -2.47 19.96
C SER A 26 -0.35 -2.22 18.48
N GLY A 27 0.29 -1.22 17.87
CA GLY A 27 0.00 -0.82 16.49
C GLY A 27 0.06 -2.01 15.55
N GLU A 28 -1.10 -2.63 15.30
CA GLU A 28 -1.26 -3.73 14.36
C GLU A 28 -1.25 -3.10 12.98
N TYR A 29 -0.26 -3.48 12.18
CA TYR A 29 -0.17 -3.09 10.79
C TYR A 29 -0.52 -4.29 9.93
N VAL A 30 -1.42 -4.10 8.97
CA VAL A 30 -1.66 -5.07 7.91
C VAL A 30 -0.70 -4.75 6.77
N VAL A 31 0.17 -5.70 6.44
CA VAL A 31 1.16 -5.53 5.37
C VAL A 31 0.80 -6.43 4.19
N GLY A 32 0.71 -5.83 3.01
CA GLY A 32 0.52 -6.53 1.74
C GLY A 32 1.76 -6.42 0.86
N ILE A 33 2.08 -7.51 0.16
CA ILE A 33 3.15 -7.55 -0.84
C ILE A 33 2.60 -8.06 -2.18
N GLY A 34 3.01 -7.41 -3.26
CA GLY A 34 2.62 -7.78 -4.62
C GLY A 34 3.78 -7.67 -5.58
N LYS A 35 3.90 -8.61 -6.51
CA LYS A 35 4.88 -8.58 -7.60
C LYS A 35 4.18 -8.92 -8.91
N ARG A 36 4.36 -8.08 -9.94
CA ARG A 36 3.80 -8.29 -11.28
C ARG A 36 4.88 -8.10 -12.34
N ASP A 37 4.92 -9.00 -13.32
CA ASP A 37 5.74 -8.85 -14.52
C ASP A 37 5.19 -7.68 -15.36
N ILE A 38 6.08 -6.75 -15.71
CA ILE A 38 5.82 -5.57 -16.54
C ILE A 38 6.73 -5.53 -17.77
N THR A 39 7.31 -6.68 -18.14
CA THR A 39 8.21 -6.79 -19.30
C THR A 39 7.45 -6.45 -20.58
N GLY A 40 7.91 -5.41 -21.27
CA GLY A 40 7.41 -5.02 -22.58
C GLY A 40 7.92 -5.92 -23.72
N PRO A 41 7.85 -5.45 -24.98
CA PRO A 41 8.43 -6.17 -26.11
C PRO A 41 9.92 -6.46 -25.91
N VAL A 42 10.32 -7.72 -26.08
CA VAL A 42 11.70 -8.18 -25.81
C VAL A 42 12.65 -8.00 -26.99
N SER A 43 12.12 -7.70 -28.19
CA SER A 43 12.92 -7.49 -29.39
C SER A 43 12.30 -6.45 -30.32
N GLY A 44 13.13 -5.76 -31.10
CA GLY A 44 12.68 -4.82 -32.12
C GLY A 44 12.22 -3.46 -31.59
N VAL A 45 12.49 -3.17 -30.32
CA VAL A 45 12.22 -1.86 -29.68
C VAL A 45 13.51 -1.27 -29.12
N GLY A 46 13.64 0.06 -29.18
CA GLY A 46 14.77 0.77 -28.61
C GLY A 46 14.76 0.74 -27.08
N PHE A 47 15.93 0.66 -26.45
CA PHE A 47 16.02 0.76 -25.00
C PHE A 47 15.97 2.23 -24.52
N MET A 48 15.28 2.44 -23.40
CA MET A 48 15.22 3.73 -22.71
C MET A 48 16.51 3.98 -21.92
N GLY A 49 17.03 5.21 -21.91
CA GLY A 49 18.14 5.63 -21.03
C GLY A 49 19.32 6.26 -21.79
N TYR A 50 20.04 5.49 -22.59
CA TYR A 50 21.29 5.97 -23.22
C TYR A 50 21.12 6.88 -24.44
N GLY A 51 19.89 7.05 -24.96
CA GLY A 51 19.62 7.95 -26.08
C GLY A 51 20.26 7.53 -27.41
N ARG A 52 20.57 6.24 -27.58
CA ARG A 52 21.20 5.70 -28.80
C ARG A 52 20.19 4.98 -29.68
N ALA A 53 20.04 5.42 -30.92
CA ALA A 53 19.08 4.84 -31.86
C ALA A 53 19.44 3.40 -32.27
N GLU A 54 20.74 3.05 -32.26
CA GLU A 54 21.20 1.70 -32.62
C GLU A 54 20.97 0.68 -31.48
N GLN A 55 20.60 1.15 -30.29
CA GLN A 55 20.39 0.30 -29.13
C GLN A 55 18.98 -0.30 -29.16
N ILE A 56 18.85 -1.39 -29.91
CA ILE A 56 17.60 -2.13 -30.09
C ILE A 56 17.67 -3.46 -29.32
N GLY A 57 16.62 -3.79 -28.59
CA GLY A 57 16.48 -5.07 -27.92
C GLY A 57 16.49 -6.23 -28.92
N SER A 58 17.26 -7.26 -28.62
CA SER A 58 17.39 -8.49 -29.43
C SER A 58 16.98 -9.75 -28.68
N GLY A 59 16.43 -9.61 -27.47
CA GLY A 59 16.06 -10.71 -26.60
C GLY A 59 15.90 -10.27 -25.15
N LEU A 60 15.77 -11.24 -24.26
CA LEU A 60 15.46 -11.03 -22.85
C LEU A 60 16.57 -11.61 -21.98
N LEU A 61 17.28 -10.75 -21.25
CA LEU A 61 18.20 -11.19 -20.19
C LEU A 61 17.43 -11.46 -18.88
N ASN A 62 16.71 -10.44 -18.39
CA ASN A 62 15.90 -10.50 -17.18
C ASN A 62 14.55 -9.84 -17.43
N ARG A 63 13.51 -10.32 -16.75
CA ARG A 63 12.19 -9.68 -16.73
C ARG A 63 12.19 -8.45 -15.84
N LEU A 64 11.33 -7.49 -16.19
CA LEU A 64 11.08 -6.28 -15.40
C LEU A 64 9.85 -6.49 -14.52
N TYR A 65 9.89 -6.01 -13.28
CA TYR A 65 8.79 -6.17 -12.34
C TYR A 65 8.33 -4.84 -11.73
N ALA A 66 7.04 -4.76 -11.44
CA ALA A 66 6.47 -3.85 -10.48
C ALA A 66 6.30 -4.58 -9.14
N ARG A 67 6.79 -3.98 -8.05
CA ARG A 67 6.69 -4.51 -6.68
C ARG A 67 5.91 -3.50 -5.84
N ALA A 68 4.80 -3.93 -5.28
CA ALA A 68 3.94 -3.12 -4.43
C ALA A 68 4.06 -3.58 -2.98
N PHE A 69 4.17 -2.61 -2.07
CA PHE A 69 4.17 -2.79 -0.63
C PHE A 69 3.07 -1.91 -0.05
N SER A 70 2.03 -2.52 0.52
CA SER A 70 0.96 -1.80 1.20
C SER A 70 1.09 -1.97 2.71
N VAL A 71 0.84 -0.90 3.45
CA VAL A 71 0.79 -0.89 4.91
C VAL A 71 -0.49 -0.18 5.32
N GLU A 72 -1.31 -0.83 6.13
CA GLU A 72 -2.52 -0.26 6.72
C GLU A 72 -2.40 -0.28 8.23
N ASP A 73 -2.71 0.85 8.88
CA ASP A 73 -2.72 0.96 10.34
C ASP A 73 -4.06 0.52 10.95
N ALA A 74 -4.11 0.39 12.28
CA ALA A 74 -5.32 0.00 13.00
C ALA A 74 -6.46 1.04 12.93
N GLN A 75 -6.21 2.23 12.37
CA GLN A 75 -7.19 3.30 12.14
C GLN A 75 -7.75 3.26 10.70
N GLY A 76 -7.25 2.36 9.85
CA GLY A 76 -7.64 2.23 8.45
C GLY A 76 -6.92 3.19 7.50
N ASN A 77 -5.86 3.89 7.94
CA ASN A 77 -5.03 4.66 7.03
C ASN A 77 -4.10 3.69 6.30
N SER A 78 -4.13 3.74 4.96
CA SER A 78 -3.30 2.89 4.11
C SER A 78 -2.31 3.70 3.28
N LEU A 79 -1.10 3.17 3.15
CA LEU A 79 -0.05 3.66 2.27
C LEU A 79 0.39 2.52 1.35
N MET A 80 0.45 2.78 0.05
CA MET A 80 1.01 1.85 -0.93
C MET A 80 2.22 2.48 -1.62
N ILE A 81 3.36 1.78 -1.58
CA ILE A 81 4.56 2.14 -2.30
C ILE A 81 4.76 1.14 -3.42
N VAL A 82 4.92 1.63 -4.65
CA VAL A 82 5.20 0.80 -5.83
C VAL A 82 6.56 1.14 -6.38
N HIS A 83 7.44 0.15 -6.46
CA HIS A 83 8.74 0.24 -7.09
C HIS A 83 8.75 -0.55 -8.40
N THR A 84 9.23 0.07 -9.48
CA THR A 84 9.28 -0.54 -10.80
C THR A 84 10.71 -0.63 -11.31
N ASP A 85 11.04 -1.74 -11.97
CA ASP A 85 12.32 -1.93 -12.67
C ASP A 85 12.37 -1.14 -14.00
N LEU A 86 11.97 0.13 -13.98
CA LEU A 86 11.98 1.05 -15.12
C LEU A 86 13.01 2.14 -14.87
N HIS A 87 13.57 2.70 -15.94
CA HIS A 87 14.49 3.84 -15.85
C HIS A 87 13.84 5.06 -15.18
N SER A 88 12.61 5.37 -15.58
CA SER A 88 11.78 6.44 -15.03
C SER A 88 10.31 6.12 -15.27
N ILE A 89 9.42 6.75 -14.51
CA ILE A 89 7.97 6.63 -14.68
C ILE A 89 7.48 7.87 -15.43
N PRO A 90 7.03 7.75 -16.70
CA PRO A 90 6.44 8.87 -17.42
C PRO A 90 5.16 9.35 -16.72
N ILE A 91 4.90 10.67 -16.77
CA ILE A 91 3.70 11.25 -16.16
C ILE A 91 2.41 10.63 -16.71
N GLN A 92 2.38 10.31 -18.00
CA GLN A 92 1.24 9.69 -18.67
C GLN A 92 0.96 8.27 -18.12
N LEU A 93 2.01 7.53 -17.78
CA LEU A 93 1.86 6.22 -17.15
C LEU A 93 1.27 6.36 -15.74
N ARG A 94 1.73 7.36 -14.98
CA ARG A 94 1.17 7.66 -13.65
C ARG A 94 -0.30 8.04 -13.73
N GLU A 95 -0.69 8.89 -14.67
CA GLU A 95 -2.08 9.30 -14.88
C GLU A 95 -2.96 8.11 -15.26
N ALA A 96 -2.52 7.27 -16.20
CA ALA A 96 -3.25 6.06 -16.58
C ALA A 96 -3.42 5.07 -15.42
N ILE A 97 -2.42 4.94 -14.55
CA ILE A 97 -2.52 4.11 -13.34
C ILE A 97 -3.57 4.68 -12.38
N LEU A 98 -3.58 6.00 -12.17
CA LEU A 98 -4.56 6.66 -11.30
C LEU A 98 -5.98 6.53 -11.81
N GLU A 99 -6.19 6.68 -13.11
CA GLU A 99 -7.49 6.44 -13.74
C GLU A 99 -7.94 4.98 -13.57
N GLY A 100 -7.02 4.03 -13.76
CA GLY A 100 -7.30 2.61 -13.55
C GLY A 100 -7.63 2.25 -12.10
N LEU A 101 -6.99 2.90 -11.12
CA LEU A 101 -7.30 2.73 -9.70
C LEU A 101 -8.64 3.39 -9.31
N ALA A 102 -8.92 4.58 -9.84
CA ALA A 102 -10.19 5.25 -9.61
C ALA A 102 -11.38 4.44 -10.15
N ALA A 103 -11.21 3.75 -11.28
CA ALA A 103 -12.22 2.87 -11.85
C ALA A 103 -12.51 1.61 -10.99
N ARG A 104 -11.61 1.25 -10.07
CA ARG A 104 -11.76 0.09 -9.18
C ARG A 104 -12.35 0.43 -7.81
N ASP A 105 -12.49 1.72 -7.49
CA ASP A 105 -12.94 2.22 -6.18
C ASP A 105 -12.05 1.77 -5.01
N ASP A 106 -10.75 1.59 -5.27
CA ASP A 106 -9.78 1.11 -4.26
C ASP A 106 -9.35 2.21 -3.27
N GLY A 107 -9.90 3.43 -3.36
CA GLY A 107 -9.64 4.54 -2.43
C GLY A 107 -8.23 5.17 -2.45
N PHE A 108 -7.30 4.63 -3.25
CA PHE A 108 -5.92 5.13 -3.32
C PHE A 108 -5.80 6.45 -4.10
N ARG A 109 -4.99 7.37 -3.58
CA ARG A 109 -4.63 8.64 -4.24
C ARG A 109 -3.11 8.68 -4.41
N ALA A 110 -2.61 9.19 -5.53
CA ALA A 110 -1.17 9.26 -5.75
C ALA A 110 -0.55 10.47 -5.07
N GLU A 111 0.39 10.19 -4.18
CA GLU A 111 1.36 11.16 -3.68
C GLU A 111 2.73 10.79 -4.27
N GLN A 112 3.41 11.76 -4.88
CA GLN A 112 4.76 11.55 -5.39
C GLN A 112 5.75 11.73 -4.24
N ILE A 113 6.35 10.63 -3.79
CA ILE A 113 7.40 10.67 -2.76
C ILE A 113 8.75 10.79 -3.48
N GLY A 114 9.26 12.01 -3.57
CA GLY A 114 10.55 12.34 -4.19
C GLY A 114 10.42 13.31 -5.36
N SER A 115 11.02 14.49 -5.19
CA SER A 115 11.21 15.48 -6.26
C SER A 115 12.52 15.17 -6.97
N GLY A 116 12.44 14.75 -8.22
CA GLY A 116 13.55 14.67 -9.17
C GLY A 116 13.08 15.21 -10.50
#